data_AF-K1L821-F1
#
_entry.id   AF-K1L821-F1
#
_cell.length_a   1.000
_cell.length_b   1.000
_cell.length_c   1.000
_cell.angle_alpha   90.00
_cell.angle_beta   90.00
_cell.angle_gamma   90.00
#
_symmetry.space_group_name_H-M   'P 1'
#
loop_
_entity.id
_entity.type
_entity.pdbx_description
1 polymer ?
#
loop_
_entity_poly.entity_id
_entity_poly.type
_entity_poly.pdbx_seq_one_letter_code
_entity_poly.pdbx_strand_id
1 'polypeptide(L)'
;MYKAFFPQAICANWIISDNDPDNKYIELLGFNGEYLISISYEVDENEENPYFLNFQQMKGSFLRYDYTSFGMKTWYASPKAAVTAAIELMAIVREFYPKFFPISHEIYVGLGPSSQLEQIQRSLGGVLMVSDAFGQELVFKQVLFMPQEHDLMVTASKIIKSYSTAFQVTEPDFIGGILCNEKAQYLGRLDFHGNPLNEFIYHH
;
A
#
# COMPACT_ATOMS: atom_id res chain seq x y z
N MET A 1 -24.89 -17.35 -8.03
CA MET A 1 -24.95 -17.94 -6.67
C MET A 1 -24.79 -16.87 -5.59
N TYR A 2 -23.64 -16.20 -5.49
CA TYR A 2 -23.38 -15.20 -4.44
C TYR A 2 -24.23 -13.93 -4.54
N LYS A 3 -24.48 -13.43 -5.76
CA LYS A 3 -25.26 -12.21 -6.02
C LYS A 3 -26.63 -12.18 -5.33
N ALA A 4 -27.25 -13.34 -5.11
CA ALA A 4 -28.54 -13.47 -4.43
C ALA A 4 -28.50 -13.10 -2.93
N PHE A 5 -27.30 -13.09 -2.32
CA PHE A 5 -27.10 -12.75 -0.91
C PHE A 5 -26.60 -11.32 -0.71
N PHE A 6 -26.24 -10.60 -1.78
CA PHE A 6 -25.91 -9.18 -1.70
C PHE A 6 -27.19 -8.33 -1.64
N PRO A 7 -27.17 -7.19 -0.93
CA PRO A 7 -28.22 -6.19 -1.04
C PRO A 7 -28.31 -5.64 -2.48
N GLN A 8 -29.48 -5.11 -2.85
CA GLN A 8 -29.74 -4.57 -4.19
C GLN A 8 -28.76 -3.43 -4.56
N ALA A 9 -28.38 -2.62 -3.58
CA ALA A 9 -27.26 -1.69 -3.67
C ALA A 9 -26.15 -2.17 -2.73
N ILE A 10 -24.98 -2.48 -3.30
CA ILE A 10 -23.78 -2.78 -2.53
C ILE A 10 -23.22 -1.51 -1.87
N CYS A 11 -22.25 -1.72 -0.98
CA CYS A 11 -21.51 -0.66 -0.31
C CYS A 11 -21.01 0.42 -1.29
N ALA A 12 -21.17 1.70 -0.93
CA ALA A 12 -20.63 2.80 -1.74
C ALA A 12 -19.12 2.62 -1.95
N ASN A 13 -18.64 2.99 -3.15
CA ASN A 13 -17.27 2.78 -3.64
C ASN A 13 -16.90 1.32 -3.96
N TRP A 14 -17.85 0.39 -3.98
CA TRP A 14 -17.64 -0.98 -4.41
C TRP A 14 -18.46 -1.29 -5.66
N ILE A 15 -17.91 -2.12 -6.52
CA ILE A 15 -18.58 -2.69 -7.70
C ILE A 15 -18.31 -4.19 -7.76
N ILE A 16 -19.28 -4.98 -8.25
CA ILE A 16 -19.01 -6.36 -8.67
C ILE A 16 -18.28 -6.26 -10.01
N SER A 17 -17.00 -6.63 -10.04
CA SER A 17 -16.16 -6.61 -11.24
C SER A 17 -16.32 -7.87 -12.08
N ASP A 18 -16.51 -9.01 -11.41
CA ASP A 18 -16.76 -10.29 -12.05
C ASP A 18 -17.77 -11.11 -11.23
N ASN A 19 -18.58 -11.91 -11.92
CA ASN A 19 -19.51 -12.85 -11.32
C ASN A 19 -19.66 -14.05 -12.25
N ASP A 20 -18.94 -15.10 -11.91
CA ASP A 20 -18.89 -16.36 -12.63
C ASP A 20 -19.57 -17.46 -11.79
N PRO A 21 -20.87 -17.69 -11.97
CA PRO A 21 -21.60 -18.70 -11.21
C PRO A 21 -21.18 -20.12 -11.56
N ASP A 22 -20.65 -20.35 -12.77
CA ASP A 22 -20.27 -21.68 -13.26
C ASP A 22 -18.99 -22.15 -12.55
N ASN A 23 -18.05 -21.23 -12.37
CA ASN A 23 -16.84 -21.46 -11.57
C ASN A 23 -17.03 -21.15 -10.07
N LYS A 24 -18.28 -20.89 -9.64
CA LYS A 24 -18.61 -20.55 -8.25
C LYS A 24 -17.70 -19.44 -7.70
N TYR A 25 -17.52 -18.38 -8.49
CA TYR A 25 -16.66 -17.24 -8.21
C TYR A 25 -17.44 -15.92 -8.23
N ILE A 26 -17.02 -14.95 -7.41
CA ILE A 26 -17.42 -13.55 -7.52
C ILE A 26 -16.27 -12.66 -7.09
N GLU A 27 -16.15 -11.51 -7.74
CA GLU A 27 -15.14 -10.51 -7.46
C GLU A 27 -15.77 -9.13 -7.29
N LEU A 28 -15.25 -8.38 -6.33
CA LEU A 28 -15.63 -7.02 -6.05
C LEU A 28 -14.40 -6.13 -6.03
N LEU A 29 -14.48 -5.01 -6.74
CA LEU A 29 -13.47 -3.95 -6.70
C LEU A 29 -13.97 -2.78 -5.88
N GLY A 30 -13.16 -2.40 -4.89
CA GLY A 30 -13.38 -1.27 -3.99
C GLY A 30 -12.48 -0.09 -4.33
N PHE A 31 -12.95 1.12 -4.06
CA PHE A 31 -12.16 2.36 -4.08
C PHE A 31 -11.38 2.52 -5.39
N ASN A 32 -12.12 2.48 -6.52
CA ASN A 32 -11.56 2.58 -7.87
C ASN A 32 -10.53 1.47 -8.18
N GLY A 33 -10.73 0.25 -7.68
CA GLY A 33 -9.85 -0.90 -7.91
C GLY A 33 -8.61 -0.91 -7.01
N GLU A 34 -8.63 -0.18 -5.90
CA GLU A 34 -7.60 -0.26 -4.86
C GLU A 34 -7.66 -1.56 -4.10
N TYR A 35 -8.87 -2.05 -3.82
CA TYR A 35 -9.11 -3.27 -3.10
C TYR A 35 -9.86 -4.25 -3.96
N LEU A 36 -9.51 -5.52 -3.81
CA LEU A 36 -10.21 -6.66 -4.38
C LEU A 36 -10.70 -7.51 -3.22
N ILE A 37 -11.99 -7.81 -3.24
CA ILE A 37 -12.58 -8.89 -2.46
C ILE A 37 -13.03 -9.95 -3.46
N SER A 38 -12.66 -11.20 -3.26
CA SER A 38 -13.22 -12.30 -4.04
C SER A 38 -13.70 -13.44 -3.16
N ILE A 39 -14.71 -14.15 -3.65
CA ILE A 39 -15.19 -15.38 -3.04
C ILE A 39 -15.07 -16.50 -4.06
N SER A 40 -14.29 -17.53 -3.74
CA SER A 40 -14.12 -18.75 -4.53
C SER A 40 -14.64 -19.97 -3.77
N TYR A 41 -14.96 -21.03 -4.51
CA TYR A 41 -15.29 -22.34 -3.95
C TYR A 41 -14.12 -23.29 -4.14
N GLU A 42 -13.50 -23.70 -3.03
CA GLU A 42 -12.24 -24.44 -2.98
C GLU A 42 -12.37 -25.65 -2.04
N VAL A 43 -13.25 -26.58 -2.41
CA VAL A 43 -13.54 -27.77 -1.58
C VAL A 43 -12.34 -28.69 -1.40
N ASP A 44 -11.44 -28.72 -2.39
CA ASP A 44 -10.23 -29.54 -2.33
C ASP A 44 -9.22 -29.02 -1.29
N GLU A 45 -9.31 -27.73 -0.93
CA GLU A 45 -8.47 -27.09 0.09
C GLU A 45 -9.11 -27.16 1.50
N ASN A 46 -10.44 -27.06 1.59
CA ASN A 46 -11.16 -27.09 2.87
C ASN A 46 -12.60 -27.64 2.72
N GLU A 47 -12.77 -28.95 2.94
CA GLU A 47 -14.07 -29.62 2.76
C GLU A 47 -15.16 -29.10 3.72
N GLU A 48 -14.81 -28.83 4.98
CA GLU A 48 -15.77 -28.35 5.99
C GLU A 48 -16.22 -26.91 5.72
N ASN A 49 -15.32 -26.08 5.18
CA ASN A 49 -15.55 -24.66 4.95
C ASN A 49 -15.07 -24.25 3.55
N PRO A 50 -15.74 -24.69 2.47
CA PRO A 50 -15.17 -24.63 1.12
C PRO A 50 -15.26 -23.25 0.46
N TYR A 51 -15.82 -22.23 1.11
CA TYR A 51 -15.95 -20.90 0.55
C TYR A 51 -14.84 -20.00 1.08
N PHE A 52 -13.88 -19.69 0.23
CA PHE A 52 -12.74 -18.85 0.55
C PHE A 52 -13.05 -17.38 0.26
N LEU A 53 -12.80 -16.52 1.23
CA LEU A 53 -12.89 -15.06 1.13
C LEU A 53 -11.48 -14.49 1.04
N ASN A 54 -11.13 -13.99 -0.13
CA ASN A 54 -9.86 -13.33 -0.40
C ASN A 54 -10.02 -11.81 -0.28
N PHE A 55 -9.01 -11.15 0.27
CA PHE A 55 -8.89 -9.70 0.29
C PHE A 55 -7.48 -9.28 -0.12
N GLN A 56 -7.41 -8.39 -1.09
CA GLN A 56 -6.14 -7.89 -1.61
C GLN A 56 -6.21 -6.39 -1.78
N GLN A 57 -5.18 -5.70 -1.28
CA GLN A 57 -4.88 -4.34 -1.69
C GLN A 57 -4.07 -4.41 -2.98
N MET A 58 -4.73 -4.11 -4.10
CA MET A 58 -4.20 -4.20 -5.46
C MET A 58 -3.27 -3.04 -5.81
N LYS A 59 -3.40 -1.92 -5.08
CA LYS A 59 -2.63 -0.71 -5.31
C LYS A 59 -1.84 -0.33 -4.06
N GLY A 60 -0.52 -0.18 -4.19
CA GLY A 60 0.37 0.25 -3.11
C GLY A 60 1.51 -0.73 -2.80
N SER A 61 2.55 -0.21 -2.16
CA SER A 61 3.84 -0.90 -1.98
C SER A 61 4.33 -0.94 -0.53
N PHE A 62 3.91 0.01 0.31
CA PHE A 62 4.52 0.20 1.64
C PHE A 62 3.82 -0.52 2.79
N LEU A 63 2.49 -0.45 2.85
CA LEU A 63 1.67 -1.10 3.86
C LEU A 63 0.51 -1.77 3.16
N ARG A 64 0.56 -3.11 3.10
CA ARG A 64 -0.52 -3.93 2.57
C ARG A 64 -1.42 -4.32 3.73
N TYR A 65 -2.68 -3.91 3.65
CA TYR A 65 -3.71 -4.47 4.53
C TYR A 65 -4.12 -5.83 3.98
N ASP A 66 -4.20 -6.81 4.87
CA ASP A 66 -4.72 -8.15 4.58
C ASP A 66 -5.85 -8.51 5.56
N TYR A 67 -6.42 -9.71 5.41
CA TYR A 67 -7.49 -10.18 6.30
C TYR A 67 -7.03 -10.32 7.76
N THR A 68 -5.73 -10.56 8.02
CA THR A 68 -5.19 -10.67 9.38
C THR A 68 -5.18 -9.32 10.09
N SER A 69 -4.96 -8.25 9.31
CA SER A 69 -4.99 -6.86 9.78
C SER A 69 -6.35 -6.47 10.36
N PHE A 70 -7.43 -7.13 9.92
CA PHE A 70 -8.80 -6.88 10.39
C PHE A 70 -9.33 -7.98 11.32
N GLY A 71 -8.52 -8.97 11.69
CA GLY A 71 -8.94 -10.06 12.57
C GLY A 71 -10.07 -10.93 12.00
N MET A 72 -10.17 -11.04 10.67
CA MET A 72 -11.25 -11.75 9.99
C MET A 72 -10.88 -13.19 9.62
N LYS A 73 -11.90 -14.05 9.57
CA LYS A 73 -11.78 -15.40 9.01
C LYS A 73 -11.75 -15.33 7.48
N THR A 74 -11.15 -16.34 6.85
CA THR A 74 -11.10 -16.47 5.39
C THR A 74 -11.93 -17.63 4.85
N TRP A 75 -12.24 -18.64 5.67
CA TRP A 75 -12.97 -19.84 5.24
C TRP A 75 -14.36 -19.91 5.87
N TYR A 76 -15.36 -20.27 5.06
CA TYR A 76 -16.76 -20.30 5.46
C TYR A 76 -17.48 -21.55 4.94
N ALA A 77 -18.43 -22.07 5.73
CA ALA A 77 -19.23 -23.25 5.40
C ALA A 77 -20.32 -23.02 4.32
N SER A 78 -20.67 -21.76 4.02
CA SER A 78 -21.76 -21.46 3.08
C SER A 78 -21.52 -20.18 2.28
N PRO A 79 -22.11 -20.06 1.07
CA PRO A 79 -21.95 -18.87 0.24
C PRO A 79 -22.58 -17.64 0.89
N LYS A 80 -23.67 -17.83 1.64
CA LYS A 80 -24.32 -16.76 2.41
C LYS A 80 -23.40 -16.23 3.50
N ALA A 81 -22.72 -17.10 4.25
CA ALA A 81 -21.79 -16.69 5.30
C ALA A 81 -20.58 -15.93 4.72
N ALA A 82 -20.02 -16.41 3.62
CA ALA A 82 -18.92 -15.72 2.92
C ALA A 82 -19.36 -14.33 2.42
N VAL A 83 -20.57 -14.20 1.84
CA VAL A 83 -21.10 -12.90 1.40
C VAL A 83 -21.35 -11.96 2.57
N THR A 84 -21.90 -12.44 3.70
CA THR A 84 -22.06 -11.63 4.91
C THR A 84 -20.71 -11.08 5.39
N ALA A 85 -19.68 -11.93 5.43
CA ALA A 85 -18.34 -11.51 5.81
C ALA A 85 -17.72 -10.52 4.81
N ALA A 86 -17.91 -10.72 3.50
CA ALA A 86 -17.49 -9.73 2.50
C ALA A 86 -18.14 -8.36 2.74
N ILE A 87 -19.43 -8.34 3.11
CA ILE A 87 -20.14 -7.09 3.43
C ILE A 87 -19.56 -6.41 4.68
N GLU A 88 -19.27 -7.18 5.72
CA GLU A 88 -18.61 -6.68 6.93
C GLU A 88 -17.23 -6.11 6.62
N LEU A 89 -16.43 -6.83 5.83
CA LEU A 89 -15.11 -6.37 5.39
C LEU A 89 -15.19 -5.07 4.58
N MET A 90 -16.15 -4.94 3.66
CA MET A 90 -16.38 -3.69 2.92
C MET A 90 -16.71 -2.50 3.84
N ALA A 91 -17.41 -2.75 4.94
CA ALA A 91 -17.75 -1.72 5.93
C ALA A 91 -16.50 -1.30 6.73
N ILE A 92 -15.71 -2.27 7.20
CA ILE A 92 -14.42 -2.05 7.87
C ILE A 92 -13.50 -1.23 6.97
N VAL A 93 -13.25 -1.68 5.73
CA VAL A 93 -12.37 -0.97 4.79
C VAL A 93 -12.84 0.47 4.59
N ARG A 94 -14.15 0.74 4.54
CA ARG A 94 -14.66 2.11 4.42
C ARG A 94 -14.36 2.97 5.63
N GLU A 95 -14.49 2.44 6.83
CA GLU A 95 -14.19 3.15 8.07
C GLU A 95 -12.69 3.48 8.18
N PHE A 96 -11.83 2.52 7.80
CA PHE A 96 -10.38 2.68 7.83
C PHE A 96 -9.82 3.42 6.62
N TYR A 97 -10.60 3.58 5.54
CA TYR A 97 -10.15 4.21 4.30
C TYR A 97 -9.44 5.56 4.49
N PRO A 98 -9.97 6.51 5.29
CA PRO A 98 -9.31 7.79 5.50
C PRO A 98 -7.96 7.70 6.22
N LYS A 99 -7.70 6.58 6.92
CA LYS A 99 -6.46 6.30 7.63
C LYS A 99 -5.49 5.46 6.79
N PHE A 100 -5.93 4.93 5.65
CA PHE A 100 -5.04 4.27 4.73
C PHE A 100 -4.14 5.31 4.07
N PHE A 101 -2.84 5.06 4.16
CA PHE A 101 -1.86 5.83 3.42
C PHE A 101 -2.22 5.75 1.93
N PRO A 102 -2.22 6.88 1.20
CA PRO A 102 -2.62 6.85 -0.19
C PRO A 102 -1.81 5.87 -0.99
N ILE A 103 -2.52 5.19 -1.90
CA ILE A 103 -1.92 4.55 -3.05
C ILE A 103 -0.95 5.53 -3.69
N SER A 104 0.31 5.14 -3.71
CA SER A 104 1.23 5.78 -4.61
C SER A 104 1.96 4.70 -5.37
N HIS A 105 1.91 4.82 -6.70
CA HIS A 105 2.81 4.07 -7.59
C HIS A 105 4.22 4.65 -7.52
N GLU A 106 4.40 5.71 -6.74
CA GLU A 106 5.67 6.33 -6.48
C GLU A 106 5.87 6.48 -4.98
N ILE A 107 7.12 6.65 -4.58
CA ILE A 107 7.43 7.24 -3.30
C ILE A 107 8.46 8.32 -3.51
N TYR A 108 8.60 9.17 -2.52
CA TYR A 108 9.57 10.22 -2.48
C TYR A 108 10.50 9.93 -1.32
N VAL A 109 11.78 9.76 -1.62
CA VAL A 109 12.82 9.54 -0.61
C VAL A 109 13.53 10.86 -0.31
N GLY A 110 13.45 11.28 0.94
CA GLY A 110 14.11 12.47 1.47
C GLY A 110 15.62 12.26 1.50
N LEU A 111 16.35 13.24 1.00
CA LEU A 111 17.81 13.17 0.85
C LEU A 111 18.51 14.14 1.81
N GLY A 112 18.50 15.41 1.46
CA GLY A 112 19.20 16.47 2.15
C GLY A 112 18.38 17.75 2.19
N PRO A 113 18.92 18.83 2.78
CA PRO A 113 18.20 20.09 2.92
C PRO A 113 17.92 20.73 1.55
N SER A 114 16.86 21.55 1.47
CA SER A 114 16.47 22.29 0.26
C SER A 114 17.61 23.12 -0.35
N SER A 115 18.56 23.57 0.48
CA SER A 115 19.78 24.28 0.05
C SER A 115 20.69 23.46 -0.88
N GLN A 116 20.56 22.12 -0.89
CA GLN A 116 21.31 21.22 -1.78
C GLN A 116 20.57 20.85 -3.06
N LEU A 117 19.37 21.40 -3.32
CA LEU A 117 18.50 21.03 -4.44
C LEU A 117 19.24 21.00 -5.79
N GLU A 118 19.98 22.06 -6.12
CA GLU A 118 20.70 22.12 -7.40
C GLU A 118 21.76 21.02 -7.54
N GLN A 119 22.50 20.74 -6.47
CA GLN A 119 23.53 19.71 -6.47
C GLN A 119 22.90 18.32 -6.58
N ILE A 120 21.80 18.09 -5.87
CA ILE A 120 21.03 16.83 -5.92
C ILE A 120 20.48 16.61 -7.33
N GLN A 121 19.89 17.64 -7.95
CA GLN A 121 19.39 17.58 -9.32
C GLN A 121 20.50 17.24 -10.32
N ARG A 122 21.70 17.84 -10.18
CA ARG A 122 22.84 17.55 -11.05
C ARG A 122 23.40 16.14 -10.85
N SER A 123 23.45 15.66 -9.61
CA SER A 123 24.08 14.36 -9.28
C SER A 123 23.16 13.16 -9.52
N LEU A 124 21.87 13.29 -9.22
CA LEU A 124 20.93 12.16 -9.21
C LEU A 124 19.82 12.29 -10.28
N GLY A 125 19.62 13.47 -10.85
CA GLY A 125 18.60 13.74 -11.87
C GLY A 125 17.18 13.36 -11.44
N GLY A 126 16.30 13.16 -12.44
CA GLY A 126 14.91 12.75 -12.23
C GLY A 126 14.00 13.84 -11.67
N VAL A 127 12.82 13.43 -11.21
CA VAL A 127 11.82 14.29 -10.59
C VAL A 127 12.16 14.46 -9.11
N LEU A 128 12.21 15.72 -8.68
CA LEU A 128 12.43 16.10 -7.29
C LEU A 128 11.25 16.94 -6.80
N MET A 129 10.97 16.87 -5.50
CA MET A 129 10.10 17.80 -4.81
C MET A 129 10.78 18.34 -3.56
N VAL A 130 10.37 19.51 -3.10
CA VAL A 130 10.77 20.06 -1.81
C VAL A 130 9.54 20.08 -0.91
N SER A 131 9.68 19.55 0.30
CA SER A 131 8.61 19.57 1.29
C SER A 131 9.19 19.71 2.69
N ASP A 132 8.40 20.30 3.59
CA ASP A 132 8.66 20.22 5.02
C ASP A 132 8.50 18.77 5.48
N ALA A 133 9.45 18.33 6.29
CA ALA A 133 9.42 17.07 7.00
C ALA A 133 9.88 17.32 8.43
N PHE A 134 8.92 17.34 9.35
CA PHE A 134 9.15 17.58 10.78
C PHE A 134 9.87 18.92 11.07
N GLY A 135 9.50 19.99 10.35
CA GLY A 135 10.07 21.33 10.53
C GLY A 135 11.39 21.56 9.79
N GLN A 136 11.77 20.67 8.87
CA GLN A 136 12.93 20.83 7.99
C GLN A 136 12.51 20.68 6.53
N GLU A 137 12.86 21.65 5.69
CA GLU A 137 12.67 21.54 4.24
C GLU A 137 13.70 20.60 3.63
N LEU A 138 13.25 19.44 3.16
CA LEU A 138 14.09 18.43 2.53
C LEU A 138 13.78 18.33 1.03
N VAL A 139 14.81 17.97 0.27
CA VAL A 139 14.69 17.55 -1.12
C VAL A 139 14.36 16.08 -1.14
N PHE A 140 13.25 15.74 -1.79
CA PHE A 140 12.84 14.38 -2.01
C PHE A 140 13.00 13.99 -3.48
N LYS A 141 13.49 12.77 -3.72
CA LYS A 141 13.60 12.19 -5.05
C LYS A 141 12.51 11.16 -5.28
N GLN A 142 11.81 11.28 -6.41
CA GLN A 142 10.78 10.32 -6.83
C GLN A 142 11.41 8.95 -7.12
N VAL A 143 10.71 7.91 -6.70
CA VAL A 143 10.98 6.50 -6.99
C VAL A 143 9.69 5.91 -7.54
N LEU A 144 9.71 5.45 -8.78
CA LEU A 144 8.53 4.87 -9.44
C LEU A 144 8.52 3.35 -9.28
N PHE A 145 7.34 2.81 -9.02
CA PHE A 145 7.09 1.38 -9.08
C PHE A 145 7.00 0.97 -10.55
N MET A 146 7.90 0.10 -10.97
CA MET A 146 7.92 -0.45 -12.31
C MET A 146 7.64 -1.95 -12.22
N PRO A 147 6.63 -2.48 -12.92
CA PRO A 147 6.37 -3.92 -12.95
C PRO A 147 7.64 -4.67 -13.38
N GLN A 148 8.02 -5.71 -12.62
CA GLN A 148 9.24 -6.53 -12.79
C GLN A 148 10.57 -5.89 -12.35
N GLU A 149 10.59 -4.62 -11.93
CA GLU A 149 11.78 -4.03 -11.31
C GLU A 149 11.86 -4.37 -9.81
N HIS A 150 13.01 -4.07 -9.20
CA HIS A 150 13.21 -4.27 -7.78
C HIS A 150 12.15 -3.53 -6.97
N ASP A 151 11.84 -4.08 -5.79
CA ASP A 151 10.99 -3.45 -4.78
C ASP A 151 11.33 -1.96 -4.63
N LEU A 152 10.31 -1.09 -4.54
CA LEU A 152 10.45 0.34 -4.30
C LEU A 152 11.43 0.64 -3.16
N MET A 153 11.41 -0.18 -2.12
CA MET A 153 12.33 -0.11 -0.99
C MET A 153 13.78 -0.25 -1.43
N VAL A 154 14.08 -1.27 -2.23
CA VAL A 154 15.44 -1.53 -2.73
C VAL A 154 15.93 -0.37 -3.58
N THR A 155 15.06 0.22 -4.41
CA THR A 155 15.41 1.39 -5.22
C THR A 155 15.63 2.63 -4.36
N ALA A 156 14.80 2.85 -3.34
CA ALA A 156 15.00 3.92 -2.36
C ALA A 156 16.33 3.76 -1.59
N SER A 157 16.67 2.54 -1.16
CA SER A 157 17.97 2.24 -0.52
C SER A 157 19.15 2.56 -1.43
N LYS A 158 19.05 2.22 -2.73
CA LYS A 158 20.09 2.55 -3.73
C LYS A 158 20.25 4.07 -3.90
N ILE A 159 19.14 4.81 -3.88
CA ILE A 159 19.16 6.27 -3.97
C ILE A 159 19.83 6.90 -2.73
N ILE A 160 19.48 6.45 -1.52
CA ILE A 160 20.13 6.90 -0.27
C ILE A 160 21.64 6.65 -0.34
N LYS A 161 22.05 5.44 -0.74
CA LYS A 161 23.47 5.09 -0.86
C LYS A 161 24.21 5.93 -1.91
N SER A 162 23.55 6.25 -3.03
CA SER A 162 24.11 7.11 -4.07
C SER A 162 24.29 8.54 -3.56
N TYR A 163 23.30 9.05 -2.85
CA TYR A 163 23.36 10.37 -2.22
C TYR A 163 24.46 10.44 -1.16
N SER A 164 24.49 9.52 -0.19
CA SER A 164 25.49 9.55 0.88
C SER A 164 26.92 9.44 0.35
N THR A 165 27.13 8.65 -0.71
CA THR A 165 28.43 8.54 -1.39
C THR A 165 28.80 9.82 -2.13
N ALA A 166 27.89 10.38 -2.95
CA ALA A 166 28.17 11.55 -3.77
C ALA A 166 28.38 12.83 -2.95
N PHE A 167 27.74 12.93 -1.79
CA PHE A 167 27.79 14.09 -0.90
C PHE A 167 28.68 13.87 0.33
N GLN A 168 29.31 12.69 0.45
CA GLN A 168 30.16 12.30 1.58
C GLN A 168 29.46 12.48 2.94
N VAL A 169 28.16 12.19 2.98
CA VAL A 169 27.34 12.31 4.20
C VAL A 169 27.73 11.19 5.15
N THR A 170 28.00 11.55 6.40
CA THR A 170 28.26 10.58 7.47
C THR A 170 26.95 10.11 8.10
N GLU A 171 26.95 8.94 8.72
CA GLU A 171 25.75 8.41 9.38
C GLU A 171 25.18 9.36 10.45
N PRO A 172 25.98 9.99 11.34
CA PRO A 172 25.47 11.00 12.29
C PRO A 172 24.84 12.24 11.64
N ASP A 173 25.28 12.60 10.44
CA ASP A 173 24.82 13.79 9.73
C ASP A 173 23.63 13.49 8.78
N PHE A 174 23.21 12.23 8.70
CA PHE A 174 22.16 11.81 7.80
C PHE A 174 20.76 12.20 8.31
N ILE A 175 20.22 13.28 7.74
CA ILE A 175 18.86 13.76 8.00
C ILE A 175 17.82 13.24 6.99
N GLY A 176 18.26 12.44 6.00
CA GLY A 176 17.42 11.87 4.96
C GLY A 176 16.69 10.59 5.39
N GLY A 177 16.25 9.83 4.38
CA GLY A 177 15.62 8.52 4.56
C GLY A 177 14.13 8.59 4.86
N ILE A 178 13.55 9.78 5.02
CA ILE A 178 12.11 9.97 5.16
C ILE A 178 11.42 9.58 3.86
N LEU A 179 10.35 8.81 3.94
CA LEU A 179 9.58 8.35 2.80
C LEU A 179 8.23 9.05 2.85
N CYS A 180 7.82 9.65 1.74
CA CYS A 180 6.49 10.24 1.61
C CYS A 180 5.86 9.88 0.26
N ASN A 181 4.55 10.11 0.15
CA ASN A 181 3.84 10.00 -1.12
C ASN A 181 3.88 11.32 -1.91
N GLU A 182 3.23 11.36 -3.07
CA GLU A 182 3.13 12.53 -3.95
C GLU A 182 2.44 13.76 -3.31
N LYS A 183 1.78 13.56 -2.17
CA LYS A 183 1.13 14.61 -1.37
C LYS A 183 1.97 15.01 -0.14
N ALA A 184 3.23 14.59 -0.08
CA ALA A 184 4.14 14.78 1.05
C ALA A 184 3.66 14.16 2.38
N GLN A 185 2.77 13.17 2.34
CA GLN A 185 2.33 12.48 3.55
C GLN A 185 3.35 11.39 3.91
N TYR A 186 3.73 11.36 5.18
CA TYR A 186 4.71 10.42 5.71
C TYR A 186 4.28 8.97 5.53
N LEU A 187 5.18 8.12 5.03
CA LEU A 187 4.96 6.68 4.81
C LEU A 187 5.86 5.80 5.70
N GLY A 188 6.96 6.36 6.22
CA GLY A 188 7.95 5.63 6.98
C GLY A 188 9.35 6.21 6.79
N ARG A 189 10.37 5.50 7.30
CA ARG A 189 11.76 5.95 7.25
C ARG A 189 12.72 4.82 6.96
N LEU A 190 13.81 5.15 6.28
CA LEU A 190 14.99 4.33 6.08
C LEU A 190 16.16 4.87 6.90
N ASP A 191 17.00 3.98 7.41
CA ASP A 191 18.28 4.36 8.00
C ASP A 191 19.31 4.78 6.92
N PHE A 192 20.50 5.17 7.35
CA PHE A 192 21.62 5.55 6.48
C PHE A 192 22.05 4.45 5.50
N HIS A 193 21.80 3.18 5.84
CA HIS A 193 22.10 2.03 5.00
C HIS A 193 20.94 1.66 4.06
N GLY A 194 19.79 2.34 4.18
CA GLY A 194 18.59 2.08 3.42
C GLY A 194 17.73 0.95 3.97
N ASN A 195 17.91 0.54 5.24
CA ASN A 195 17.04 -0.44 5.88
C ASN A 195 15.79 0.23 6.44
N PRO A 196 14.61 -0.42 6.36
CA PRO A 196 13.39 0.09 6.99
C PRO A 196 13.56 0.25 8.50
N LEU A 197 13.25 1.44 9.01
CA LEU A 197 13.10 1.65 10.44
C LEU A 197 11.65 1.32 10.81
N ASN A 198 11.49 0.35 11.72
CA ASN A 198 10.20 0.04 12.35
C ASN A 198 9.81 1.16 13.31
N GLU A 199 9.50 2.32 12.75
CA GLU A 199 8.80 3.35 13.49
C GLU A 199 7.34 2.88 13.58
N PHE A 200 6.91 2.48 14.78
CA PHE A 200 5.49 2.37 15.07
C PHE A 200 4.85 3.63 14.53
N ILE A 201 3.90 3.46 13.62
CA ILE A 201 3.19 4.57 13.00
C ILE A 201 2.44 5.26 14.16
N TYR A 202 3.07 6.29 14.73
CA TYR A 202 2.49 7.11 15.79
C TYR A 202 1.36 7.89 15.14
N HIS A 203 0.16 7.33 15.23
CA HIS A 203 -1.06 8.01 14.82
C HIS A 203 -1.47 8.95 15.96
N HIS A 204 -1.29 10.25 15.73
CA HIS A 204 -2.07 11.30 16.41
C HIS A 204 -3.39 11.50 15.68
#